data_AF-A0A127Q699-F1
#
_entry.id   AF-A0A127Q699-F1
#
_cell.length_a   1.000
_cell.length_b   1.000
_cell.length_c   1.000
_cell.angle_alpha   90.00
_cell.angle_beta   90.00
_cell.angle_gamma   90.00
#
_symmetry.space_group_name_H-M   'P 1'
#
loop_
_entity.id
_entity.type
_entity.pdbx_description
1 polymer ?
#
loop_
_entity_poly.entity_id
_entity_poly.type
_entity_poly.pdbx_seq_one_letter_code
_entity_poly.pdbx_strand_id
1 'polypeptide(L)'
;MLPWWARWLFFASAAAVFGTICYYKGKQDEGEKHIAYVNQQAERSTKIAKAQQAVVTQTQIKYVDRIKTIYVKGETIEKQVPIYITQADNDRFAVNAGFVRLYDAAWSGEDPRPAADSDREPASVSLAQVVEADVFNATTCRAWREIALGLRENHELLKRVTNQVN
;
A
#
# COMPACT_ATOMS: atom_id res chain seq x y z
N MET A 1 -28.37 -11.76 -80.56
CA MET A 1 -28.32 -10.53 -79.74
C MET A 1 -29.26 -10.74 -78.55
N LEU A 2 -28.79 -10.58 -77.31
CA LEU A 2 -29.65 -10.75 -76.12
C LEU A 2 -30.83 -9.77 -76.16
N PRO A 3 -32.05 -10.20 -75.75
CA PRO A 3 -33.19 -9.30 -75.60
C PRO A 3 -32.84 -8.15 -74.63
N TRP A 4 -33.37 -6.96 -74.91
CA TRP A 4 -33.03 -5.74 -74.16
C TRP A 4 -33.28 -5.88 -72.65
N TRP A 5 -34.35 -6.58 -72.25
CA TRP A 5 -34.70 -6.83 -70.84
C TRP A 5 -33.68 -7.74 -70.11
N ALA A 6 -33.07 -8.70 -70.82
CA ALA A 6 -32.10 -9.63 -70.24
C ALA A 6 -30.75 -8.93 -69.91
N ARG A 7 -30.39 -7.91 -70.70
CA ARG A 7 -29.22 -7.06 -70.42
C ARG A 7 -29.40 -6.26 -69.12
N TRP A 8 -30.58 -5.68 -68.92
CA TRP A 8 -30.89 -4.95 -67.68
C TRP A 8 -30.89 -5.84 -66.44
N LEU A 9 -31.43 -7.05 -66.53
CA LEU A 9 -31.38 -8.04 -65.45
C LEU A 9 -29.94 -8.40 -65.05
N PHE A 10 -29.06 -8.58 -66.03
CA PHE A 10 -27.64 -8.86 -65.76
C PHE A 10 -26.95 -7.69 -65.03
N PHE A 11 -27.19 -6.44 -65.45
CA PHE A 11 -26.63 -5.29 -64.75
C PHE A 11 -27.19 -5.15 -63.34
N ALA A 12 -28.50 -5.39 -63.14
CA ALA A 12 -29.11 -5.35 -61.83
C ALA A 12 -28.54 -6.42 -60.88
N SER A 13 -28.34 -7.65 -61.36
CA SER A 13 -27.74 -8.72 -60.56
C SER A 13 -26.28 -8.45 -60.26
N ALA A 14 -25.49 -7.96 -61.23
CA ALA A 14 -24.11 -7.57 -61.01
C ALA A 14 -23.99 -6.43 -59.99
N ALA A 15 -24.86 -5.42 -60.06
CA ALA A 15 -24.92 -4.33 -59.10
C ALA A 15 -25.29 -4.83 -57.69
N ALA A 16 -26.22 -5.76 -57.58
CA ALA A 16 -26.59 -6.37 -56.29
C ALA A 16 -25.42 -7.15 -55.66
N VAL A 17 -24.72 -7.97 -56.45
CA VAL A 17 -23.54 -8.72 -55.98
C VAL A 17 -22.40 -7.78 -55.59
N PHE A 18 -22.14 -6.75 -56.38
CA PHE A 18 -21.13 -5.75 -56.06
C PHE A 18 -21.48 -5.01 -54.76
N GLY A 19 -22.75 -4.61 -54.60
CA GLY A 19 -23.26 -3.97 -53.40
C GLY A 19 -23.08 -4.82 -52.13
N THR A 20 -23.36 -6.12 -52.19
CA THR A 20 -23.14 -7.02 -51.05
C THR A 20 -21.65 -7.16 -50.71
N ILE A 21 -20.78 -7.33 -51.71
CA ILE A 21 -19.32 -7.40 -51.49
C ILE A 21 -18.82 -6.11 -50.82
N CYS A 22 -19.21 -4.94 -51.32
CA CYS A 22 -18.83 -3.66 -50.73
C CYS A 22 -19.34 -3.54 -49.29
N TYR A 23 -20.59 -3.92 -49.01
CA TYR A 23 -21.17 -3.89 -47.67
C TYR A 23 -20.44 -4.81 -46.68
N TYR A 24 -20.15 -6.06 -47.07
CA TYR A 24 -19.42 -7.00 -46.22
C TYR A 24 -17.97 -6.56 -45.98
N LYS A 25 -17.29 -6.05 -47.01
CA LYS A 25 -15.92 -5.52 -46.88
C LYS A 25 -15.88 -4.30 -45.95
N GLY A 26 -16.85 -3.39 -46.06
CA GLY A 26 -16.97 -2.25 -45.16
C GLY A 26 -17.13 -2.68 -43.68
N LYS A 27 -17.98 -3.68 -43.41
CA LYS A 27 -18.15 -4.23 -42.06
C LYS A 27 -16.90 -4.94 -41.54
N GLN A 28 -16.14 -5.62 -42.40
CA GLN A 28 -14.88 -6.24 -42.02
C GLN A 28 -13.84 -5.17 -41.63
N ASP A 29 -13.66 -4.14 -42.46
CA ASP A 29 -12.72 -3.05 -42.18
C ASP A 29 -13.07 -2.30 -40.88
N GLU A 30 -14.36 -2.06 -40.61
CA GLU A 30 -14.82 -1.48 -39.34
C GLU A 30 -14.58 -2.41 -38.15
N GLY A 31 -14.86 -3.71 -38.32
CA GLY A 31 -14.60 -4.74 -37.30
C GLY A 31 -13.12 -4.86 -36.95
N GLU A 32 -12.24 -4.87 -37.95
CA GLU A 32 -10.77 -4.90 -37.76
C GLU A 32 -10.28 -3.66 -37.02
N LYS A 33 -10.74 -2.47 -37.38
CA LYS A 33 -10.41 -1.22 -36.68
C LYS A 33 -10.87 -1.25 -35.22
N HIS A 34 -12.07 -1.74 -34.96
CA HIS A 34 -12.59 -1.88 -33.60
C HIS A 34 -11.79 -2.89 -32.78
N ILE A 35 -11.48 -4.06 -33.34
CA ILE A 35 -10.64 -5.08 -32.68
C ILE A 35 -9.26 -4.51 -32.37
N ALA A 36 -8.62 -3.83 -33.33
CA ALA A 36 -7.32 -3.20 -33.14
C ALA A 36 -7.36 -2.13 -32.02
N TYR A 37 -8.42 -1.32 -31.98
CA TYR A 37 -8.63 -0.32 -30.92
C TYR A 37 -8.78 -0.98 -29.53
N VAL A 38 -9.63 -2.00 -29.41
CA VAL A 38 -9.83 -2.74 -28.15
C VAL A 38 -8.54 -3.42 -27.71
N ASN A 39 -7.81 -4.05 -28.63
CA ASN A 39 -6.52 -4.67 -28.33
C ASN A 39 -5.50 -3.64 -27.85
N GLN A 40 -5.41 -2.47 -28.50
CA GLN A 40 -4.54 -1.40 -28.07
C GLN A 40 -4.89 -0.90 -26.66
N GLN A 41 -6.19 -0.78 -26.35
CA GLN A 41 -6.64 -0.39 -25.01
C GLN A 41 -6.30 -1.46 -23.96
N ALA A 42 -6.48 -2.74 -24.28
CA ALA A 42 -6.11 -3.85 -23.40
C ALA A 42 -4.59 -3.93 -23.18
N GLU A 43 -3.78 -3.66 -24.21
CA GLU A 43 -2.32 -3.58 -24.06
C GLU A 43 -1.89 -2.41 -23.16
N ARG A 44 -2.55 -1.24 -23.27
CA ARG A 44 -2.29 -0.11 -22.37
C ARG A 44 -2.66 -0.44 -20.94
N SER A 45 -3.85 -1.01 -20.71
CA SER A 45 -4.30 -1.36 -19.35
C SER A 45 -3.39 -2.40 -18.70
N THR A 46 -2.97 -3.41 -19.46
CA THR A 46 -2.04 -4.45 -18.95
C THR A 46 -0.65 -3.90 -18.66
N LYS A 47 -0.14 -2.96 -19.46
CA LYS A 47 1.12 -2.26 -19.17
C LYS A 47 1.04 -1.45 -17.87
N ILE A 48 -0.04 -0.69 -17.68
CA ILE A 48 -0.28 0.06 -16.43
C ILE A 48 -0.35 -0.89 -15.24
N ALA A 49 -1.17 -1.94 -15.32
CA ALA A 49 -1.35 -2.90 -14.23
C ALA A 49 -0.02 -3.58 -13.84
N LYS A 50 0.78 -4.00 -14.82
CA LYS A 50 2.11 -4.59 -14.56
C LYS A 50 3.05 -3.61 -13.87
N ALA A 51 3.08 -2.36 -14.33
CA ALA A 51 3.94 -1.34 -13.74
C ALA A 51 3.49 -0.96 -12.32
N GLN A 52 2.19 -0.84 -12.07
CA GLN A 52 1.62 -0.63 -10.74
C GLN A 52 1.94 -1.79 -9.80
N GLN A 53 1.78 -3.04 -10.26
CA GLN A 53 2.13 -4.22 -9.47
C GLN A 53 3.61 -4.23 -9.07
N ALA A 54 4.51 -3.88 -10.00
CA ALA A 54 5.93 -3.78 -9.70
C ALA A 54 6.23 -2.73 -8.61
N VAL A 55 5.59 -1.56 -8.67
CA VAL A 55 5.72 -0.51 -7.66
C VAL A 55 5.25 -0.99 -6.28
N VAL A 56 4.06 -1.61 -6.21
CA VAL A 56 3.52 -2.11 -4.93
C VAL A 56 4.45 -3.16 -4.33
N THR A 57 4.87 -4.16 -5.13
CA THR A 57 5.76 -5.22 -4.65
C THR A 57 7.10 -4.66 -4.17
N GLN A 58 7.73 -3.77 -4.94
CA GLN A 58 9.04 -3.22 -4.58
C GLN A 58 8.99 -2.36 -3.32
N THR A 59 7.98 -1.47 -3.23
CA THR A 59 7.82 -0.61 -2.04
C THR A 59 7.50 -1.44 -0.80
N GLN A 60 6.66 -2.47 -0.93
CA GLN A 60 6.34 -3.39 0.16
C GLN A 60 7.57 -4.12 0.69
N ILE A 61 8.37 -4.74 -0.19
CA ILE A 61 9.61 -5.42 0.20
C ILE A 61 10.51 -4.46 0.98
N LYS A 62 10.68 -3.24 0.48
CA LYS A 62 11.56 -2.24 1.06
C LYS A 62 11.17 -1.84 2.49
N TYR A 63 9.90 -1.49 2.74
CA TYR A 63 9.52 -1.08 4.10
C TYR A 63 9.42 -2.27 5.06
N VAL A 64 9.02 -3.46 4.58
CA VAL A 64 8.97 -4.68 5.41
C VAL A 64 10.37 -5.07 5.89
N ASP A 65 11.40 -4.99 5.04
CA ASP A 65 12.77 -5.31 5.46
C ASP A 65 13.33 -4.32 6.48
N ARG A 66 12.98 -3.03 6.37
CA ARG A 66 13.31 -2.03 7.40
C ARG A 66 12.63 -2.35 8.72
N ILE A 67 11.36 -2.74 8.69
CA ILE A 67 10.61 -3.14 9.90
C ILE A 67 11.26 -4.35 10.58
N LYS A 68 11.65 -5.39 9.83
CA LYS A 68 12.40 -6.53 10.39
C LYS A 68 13.66 -6.09 11.11
N THR A 69 14.41 -5.18 10.49
CA THR A 69 15.64 -4.62 11.09
C THR A 69 15.35 -3.84 12.37
N ILE A 70 14.24 -3.10 12.43
CA ILE A 70 13.80 -2.37 13.61
C ILE A 70 13.47 -3.35 14.75
N TYR A 71 12.72 -4.42 14.49
CA TYR A 71 12.40 -5.42 15.51
C TYR A 71 13.63 -6.15 16.04
N VAL A 72 14.56 -6.55 15.18
CA VAL A 72 15.84 -7.17 15.61
C VAL A 72 16.63 -6.23 16.53
N LYS A 73 16.68 -4.94 16.20
CA LYS A 73 17.36 -3.94 17.04
C LYS A 73 16.61 -3.70 18.35
N GLY A 74 15.27 -3.67 18.31
CA GLY A 74 14.42 -3.55 19.50
C GLY A 74 14.67 -4.69 20.48
N GLU A 75 14.62 -5.95 20.01
CA GLU A 75 14.91 -7.13 20.83
C GLU A 75 16.34 -7.09 21.39
N THR A 76 17.31 -6.62 20.60
CA THR A 76 18.69 -6.46 21.06
C THR A 76 18.77 -5.46 22.20
N ILE A 77 18.08 -4.33 22.12
CA ILE A 77 18.05 -3.29 23.17
C ILE A 77 17.32 -3.81 24.42
N GLU A 78 16.19 -4.49 24.25
CA GLU A 78 15.40 -5.07 25.34
C GLU A 78 16.25 -6.06 26.16
N LYS A 79 17.04 -6.92 25.50
CA LYS A 79 18.00 -7.82 26.17
C LYS A 79 19.09 -7.11 26.98
N GLN A 80 19.35 -5.82 26.71
CA GLN A 80 20.31 -5.03 27.47
C GLN A 80 19.72 -4.48 28.78
N VAL A 81 18.39 -4.43 28.93
CA VAL A 81 17.75 -3.84 30.12
C VAL A 81 18.33 -4.35 31.44
N PRO A 82 18.44 -5.66 31.71
CA PRO A 82 18.97 -6.15 33.00
C PRO A 82 20.47 -5.87 33.20
N ILE A 83 21.21 -5.52 32.15
CA ILE A 83 22.63 -5.14 32.23
C ILE A 83 22.77 -3.69 32.70
N TYR A 84 21.89 -2.80 32.22
CA TYR A 84 21.90 -1.39 32.57
C TYR A 84 21.07 -1.06 33.82
N ILE A 85 20.06 -1.86 34.13
CA ILE A 85 19.17 -1.72 35.29
C ILE A 85 19.22 -3.04 36.06
N THR A 86 20.06 -3.08 37.08
CA THR A 86 20.24 -4.28 37.88
C THR A 86 19.09 -4.47 38.87
N GLN A 87 18.97 -5.67 39.44
CA GLN A 87 18.00 -5.89 40.53
C GLN A 87 18.26 -4.95 41.72
N ALA A 88 19.52 -4.67 42.05
CA ALA A 88 19.86 -3.73 43.11
C ALA A 88 19.38 -2.30 42.82
N ASP A 89 19.33 -1.89 41.55
CA ASP A 89 18.76 -0.59 41.16
C ASP A 89 17.25 -0.58 41.32
N ASN A 90 16.55 -1.65 40.91
CA ASN A 90 15.11 -1.79 41.10
C ASN A 90 14.71 -1.77 42.59
N ASP A 91 15.54 -2.35 43.47
CA ASP A 91 15.29 -2.37 44.91
C ASP A 91 15.60 -1.01 45.58
N ARG A 92 16.56 -0.26 45.02
CA ARG A 92 17.03 1.02 45.57
C ARG A 92 16.18 2.21 45.12
N PHE A 93 15.67 2.18 43.90
CA PHE A 93 15.01 3.33 43.27
C PHE A 93 13.59 2.97 42.87
N ALA A 94 12.63 3.74 43.38
CA ALA A 94 11.22 3.60 43.03
C ALA A 94 10.82 4.55 41.90
N VAL A 95 9.94 4.08 41.03
CA VAL A 95 9.12 4.93 40.15
C VAL A 95 7.91 5.38 40.96
N ASN A 96 7.56 6.66 40.96
CA ASN A 96 6.38 7.12 41.70
C ASN A 96 5.08 6.87 40.94
N ALA A 97 3.96 6.66 41.65
CA ALA A 97 2.66 6.36 41.05
C ALA A 97 2.17 7.45 40.06
N GLY A 98 2.49 8.71 40.32
CA GLY A 98 2.18 9.81 39.40
C GLY A 98 2.90 9.74 38.06
N PHE A 99 4.16 9.24 38.03
CA PHE A 99 4.87 9.00 36.78
C PHE A 99 4.14 7.95 35.95
N VAL A 100 3.80 6.81 36.55
CA VAL A 100 3.10 5.71 35.87
C VAL A 100 1.75 6.19 35.35
N ARG A 101 0.98 6.94 36.16
CA ARG A 101 -0.31 7.51 35.75
C ARG A 101 -0.19 8.37 34.49
N LEU A 102 0.78 9.28 34.44
CA LEU A 102 0.98 10.15 33.28
C LEU A 102 1.50 9.38 32.06
N TYR A 103 2.39 8.41 32.29
CA TYR A 103 2.90 7.53 31.24
C TYR A 103 1.75 6.74 30.57
N ASP A 104 0.89 6.11 31.37
CA ASP A 104 -0.26 5.34 30.88
C ASP A 104 -1.30 6.25 30.18
N ALA A 105 -1.54 7.45 30.72
CA ALA A 105 -2.40 8.45 30.07
C ALA A 105 -1.88 8.83 28.67
N ALA A 106 -0.56 9.04 28.54
CA ALA A 106 0.05 9.36 27.26
C ALA A 106 -0.10 8.24 26.21
N TRP A 107 -0.03 6.97 26.63
CA TRP A 107 -0.17 5.82 25.72
C TRP A 107 -1.63 5.44 25.43
N SER A 108 -2.54 5.62 26.39
CA SER A 108 -3.98 5.39 26.20
C SER A 108 -4.66 6.53 25.42
N GLY A 109 -4.12 7.74 25.48
CA GLY A 109 -4.75 8.95 24.94
C GLY A 109 -5.90 9.47 25.81
N GLU A 110 -6.04 8.95 27.04
CA GLU A 110 -7.01 9.43 28.03
C GLU A 110 -6.41 10.55 28.89
N ASP A 111 -7.25 11.48 29.34
CA ASP A 111 -6.80 12.52 30.27
C ASP A 111 -6.41 11.90 31.63
N PRO A 112 -5.29 12.33 32.25
CA PRO A 112 -4.95 11.87 33.58
C PRO A 112 -5.98 12.39 34.59
N ARG A 113 -6.30 11.55 35.58
CA ARG A 113 -7.11 11.99 36.74
C ARG A 113 -6.40 13.15 37.46
N PRO A 114 -7.14 13.97 38.23
CA PRO A 114 -6.53 15.01 39.07
C PRO A 114 -5.42 14.44 39.94
N ALA A 115 -4.35 15.22 40.10
CA ALA A 115 -3.23 14.83 40.96
C ALA A 115 -3.70 14.57 42.39
N ALA A 116 -3.14 13.55 43.02
CA ALA A 116 -3.45 13.15 44.38
C ALA A 116 -2.17 12.91 45.17
N ASP A 117 -2.24 12.98 46.51
CA ASP A 117 -1.07 12.74 47.37
C ASP A 117 -0.46 11.34 47.14
N SER A 118 -1.30 10.35 46.80
CA SER A 118 -0.86 9.00 46.43
C SER A 118 0.09 8.97 45.22
N ASP A 119 0.12 10.00 44.38
CA ASP A 119 1.03 10.07 43.23
C ASP A 119 2.50 10.23 43.65
N ARG A 120 2.76 10.58 44.92
CA ARG A 120 4.10 10.68 45.51
C ARG A 120 4.62 9.34 46.03
N GLU A 121 3.75 8.34 46.18
CA GLU A 121 4.10 7.03 46.68
C GLU A 121 4.81 6.17 45.62
N PRO A 122 5.63 5.19 46.02
CA PRO A 122 6.18 4.19 45.11
C PRO A 122 5.10 3.43 44.34
N ALA A 123 5.26 3.32 43.03
CA ALA A 123 4.47 2.42 42.19
C ALA A 123 4.95 0.98 42.36
N SER A 124 4.08 0.02 42.06
CA SER A 124 4.45 -1.41 42.00
C SER A 124 5.24 -1.80 40.74
N VAL A 125 5.61 -0.81 39.91
CA VAL A 125 6.33 -1.01 38.65
C VAL A 125 7.80 -0.64 38.86
N SER A 126 8.71 -1.52 38.47
CA SER A 126 10.14 -1.30 38.59
C SER A 126 10.70 -0.40 37.48
N LEU A 127 11.92 0.11 37.66
CA LEU A 127 12.63 0.84 36.62
C LEU A 127 12.80 0.00 35.35
N ALA A 128 13.17 -1.28 35.51
CA ALA A 128 13.34 -2.20 34.40
C ALA A 128 12.03 -2.37 33.60
N GLN A 129 10.90 -2.53 34.29
CA GLN A 129 9.59 -2.68 33.62
C GLN A 129 9.17 -1.44 32.82
N VAL A 130 9.43 -0.24 33.35
CA VAL A 130 9.18 1.00 32.60
C VAL A 130 10.03 1.06 31.33
N VAL A 131 11.31 0.72 31.43
CA VAL A 131 12.21 0.76 30.26
C VAL A 131 11.88 -0.35 29.26
N GLU A 132 11.51 -1.55 29.70
CA GLU A 132 11.03 -2.63 28.82
C GLU A 132 9.81 -2.17 28.03
N ALA A 133 8.82 -1.58 28.70
CA ALA A 133 7.63 -1.02 28.05
C ALA A 133 7.99 0.07 27.05
N ASP A 134 8.88 1.00 27.40
CA ASP A 134 9.27 2.10 26.51
C ASP A 134 10.09 1.61 25.31
N VAL A 135 11.00 0.65 25.50
CA VAL A 135 11.75 0.01 24.39
C VAL A 135 10.80 -0.69 23.42
N PHE A 136 9.83 -1.44 23.93
CA PHE A 136 8.82 -2.10 23.11
C PHE A 136 7.97 -1.07 22.34
N ASN A 137 7.51 -0.03 23.02
CA ASN A 137 6.70 1.02 22.43
C ASN A 137 7.47 1.80 21.37
N ALA A 138 8.71 2.23 21.67
CA ALA A 138 9.58 2.92 20.72
C ALA A 138 9.89 2.06 19.49
N THR A 139 10.14 0.76 19.68
CA THR A 139 10.34 -0.20 18.58
C THR A 139 9.10 -0.25 17.67
N THR A 140 7.92 -0.36 18.26
CA THR A 140 6.65 -0.40 17.54
C THR A 140 6.38 0.91 16.81
N CYS A 141 6.52 2.07 17.46
CA CYS A 141 6.34 3.38 16.82
C CYS A 141 7.29 3.56 15.62
N ARG A 142 8.54 3.12 15.74
CA ARG A 142 9.50 3.17 14.62
C ARG A 142 9.09 2.25 13.47
N ALA A 143 8.57 1.07 13.76
CA ALA A 143 8.04 0.18 12.73
C ALA A 143 6.84 0.80 12.01
N TRP A 144 5.89 1.36 12.75
CA TRP A 144 4.72 2.07 12.20
C TRP A 144 5.13 3.26 11.33
N ARG A 145 6.17 4.00 11.72
CA ARG A 145 6.74 5.07 10.90
C ARG A 145 7.21 4.56 9.54
N GLU A 146 7.89 3.41 9.48
CA GLU A 146 8.34 2.84 8.20
C GLU A 146 7.16 2.38 7.33
N ILE A 147 6.07 1.87 7.91
CA ILE A 147 4.83 1.59 7.17
C ILE A 147 4.30 2.88 6.54
N ALA A 148 4.13 3.95 7.33
CA ALA A 148 3.59 5.22 6.84
C ALA A 148 4.46 5.82 5.71
N LEU A 149 5.78 5.77 5.86
CA LEU A 149 6.71 6.22 4.84
C LEU A 149 6.64 5.36 3.58
N GLY A 150 6.57 4.04 3.73
CA GLY A 150 6.45 3.10 2.62
C GLY A 150 5.16 3.27 1.83
N LEU A 151 4.03 3.46 2.51
CA LEU A 151 2.74 3.74 1.88
C LEU A 151 2.74 5.08 1.13
N ARG A 152 3.37 6.11 1.69
CA ARG A 152 3.53 7.40 1.00
C ARG A 152 4.38 7.26 -0.27
N GLU A 153 5.52 6.57 -0.19
CA GLU A 153 6.37 6.29 -1.34
C GLU A 153 5.62 5.51 -2.43
N ASN A 154 4.89 4.46 -2.03
CA ASN A 154 4.04 3.68 -2.93
C ASN A 154 3.01 4.56 -3.65
N HIS A 155 2.28 5.41 -2.92
CA HIS A 155 1.28 6.31 -3.50
C HIS A 155 1.86 7.28 -4.53
N GLU A 156 3.00 7.89 -4.21
CA GLU A 156 3.70 8.80 -5.12
C GLU A 156 4.16 8.09 -6.39
N LEU A 157 4.71 6.88 -6.26
CA LEU A 157 5.17 6.08 -7.41
C LEU A 157 4.00 5.58 -8.26
N LEU A 158 2.90 5.15 -7.65
CA LEU A 158 1.69 4.76 -8.36
C LEU A 158 1.12 5.91 -9.20
N LYS A 159 1.08 7.13 -8.66
CA LYS A 159 0.69 8.32 -9.41
C LYS A 159 1.60 8.56 -10.62
N ARG A 160 2.92 8.48 -10.43
CA ARG A 160 3.88 8.68 -11.52
C ARG A 160 3.71 7.65 -12.64
N VAL A 161 3.65 6.37 -12.29
CA VAL A 161 3.50 5.27 -13.27
C VAL A 161 2.17 5.36 -14.01
N THR A 162 1.09 5.72 -13.32
CA THR A 162 -0.23 5.89 -13.95
C THR A 162 -0.21 7.07 -14.93
N ASN A 163 0.40 8.20 -14.55
CA ASN A 163 0.49 9.39 -15.39
C ASN A 163 1.47 9.26 -16.57
N GLN A 164 2.46 8.37 -16.49
CA GLN A 164 3.44 8.15 -17.57
C GLN A 164 2.91 7.30 -18.73
N VAL A 165 1.84 6.52 -18.51
CA VAL A 165 1.27 5.62 -19.51
C VAL A 165 -0.02 6.19 -20.14
N ASN A 166 -0.59 7.23 -19.53
CA ASN A 166 -1.65 8.06 -20.11
C ASN A 166 -1.08 9.05 -21.13
#